data_AF-A4J1R1-F1
#
_entry.id   AF-A4J1R1-F1
#
_cell.length_a   1.000
_cell.length_b   1.000
_cell.length_c   1.000
_cell.angle_alpha   90.00
_cell.angle_beta   90.00
_cell.angle_gamma   90.00
#
_symmetry.space_group_name_H-M   'P 1'
#
loop_
_entity.id
_entity.type
_entity.pdbx_description
1 polymer ?
#
loop_
_entity_poly.entity_id
_entity_poly.type
_entity_poly.pdbx_seq_one_letter_code
_entity_poly.pdbx_strand_id
1 'polypeptide(L)'
;MTTRNTNEPVMPGASSALDQMKYEIASELGIGNYQQMDKGALPSRVNGYVGGNMTKKMVAFAEAAMQSGNTSQILQSAPTEQIK
;
A
#
# COMPACT_ATOMS: atom_id res chain seq x y z
N MET A 1 15.17 -23.07 8.31
CA MET A 1 15.29 -21.60 8.26
C MET A 1 14.02 -21.06 7.62
N THR A 2 13.14 -20.40 8.38
CA THR A 2 11.88 -19.86 7.85
C THR A 2 12.21 -18.66 6.96
N THR A 3 11.93 -18.76 5.66
CA THR A 3 11.98 -17.63 4.74
C THR A 3 11.10 -16.52 5.30
N ARG A 4 11.71 -15.44 5.77
CA ARG A 4 10.97 -14.25 6.17
C ARG A 4 10.37 -13.70 4.89
N ASN A 5 9.05 -13.71 4.81
CA ASN A 5 8.31 -13.00 3.77
C ASN A 5 8.68 -11.52 3.92
N THR A 6 9.53 -11.01 3.04
CA THR A 6 9.93 -9.62 3.04
C THR A 6 8.73 -8.82 2.52
N ASN A 7 8.34 -7.77 3.24
CA ASN A 7 7.31 -6.82 2.79
C ASN A 7 7.83 -5.96 1.63
N GLU A 8 8.30 -6.61 0.57
CA GLU A 8 8.78 -5.93 -0.62
C GLU A 8 7.59 -5.57 -1.51
N PRO A 9 7.58 -4.36 -2.10
CA PRO A 9 6.60 -4.00 -3.09
C PRO A 9 6.60 -5.03 -4.23
N VAL A 10 5.40 -5.41 -4.69
CA VAL A 10 5.23 -6.33 -5.82
C VAL A 10 5.88 -5.77 -7.09
N MET A 11 5.90 -4.44 -7.23
CA MET A 11 6.56 -3.74 -8.33
C MET A 11 7.91 -3.16 -7.89
N PRO A 12 9.03 -3.55 -8.53
CA PRO A 12 10.33 -2.97 -8.24
C PRO A 12 10.33 -1.44 -8.41
N GLY A 13 10.90 -0.72 -7.45
CA GLY A 13 10.96 0.75 -7.47
C GLY A 13 9.72 1.48 -6.94
N ALA A 14 8.62 0.79 -6.67
CA ALA A 14 7.41 1.42 -6.12
C ALA A 14 7.57 1.88 -4.66
N SER A 15 8.60 1.42 -3.94
CA SER A 15 8.80 1.73 -2.52
C SER A 15 8.71 3.22 -2.20
N SER A 16 9.37 4.07 -3.00
CA SER A 16 9.37 5.52 -2.76
C SER A 16 7.98 6.15 -2.98
N ALA A 17 7.25 5.72 -4.01
CA ALA A 17 5.90 6.21 -4.28
C ALA A 17 4.90 5.74 -3.21
N LEU A 18 5.04 4.48 -2.76
CA LEU A 18 4.25 3.92 -1.67
C LEU A 18 4.51 4.65 -0.35
N ASP A 19 5.77 5.01 -0.08
CA ASP A 19 6.13 5.81 1.09
C ASP A 19 5.52 7.21 1.02
N GLN A 20 5.59 7.89 -0.12
CA GLN A 20 4.94 9.19 -0.33
C GLN A 20 3.45 9.13 -0.06
N MET A 21 2.74 8.18 -0.68
CA MET A 21 1.30 7.99 -0.47
C MET A 21 0.97 7.74 1.01
N LYS A 22 1.77 6.91 1.68
CA LYS A 22 1.62 6.63 3.12
C LYS A 22 1.75 7.90 3.95
N TYR A 23 2.68 8.80 3.61
CA TYR A 23 2.88 10.06 4.31
C TYR A 23 1.75 11.06 4.07
N GLU A 24 1.26 11.15 2.84
CA GLU A 24 0.10 11.98 2.49
C GLU A 24 -1.15 11.54 3.26
N ILE A 25 -1.44 10.24 3.27
CA ILE A 25 -2.59 9.69 4.00
C ILE A 25 -2.45 9.90 5.51
N ALA A 26 -1.25 9.71 6.06
CA ALA A 26 -1.02 10.00 7.46
C ALA A 26 -1.26 11.48 7.79
N SER A 27 -0.85 12.38 6.90
CA SER A 27 -1.11 13.82 7.02
C SER A 27 -2.62 14.13 6.93
N GLU A 28 -3.36 13.51 6.02
CA GLU A 28 -4.82 13.66 5.89
C GLU A 28 -5.56 13.18 7.16
N LEU A 29 -5.04 12.14 7.81
CA LEU A 29 -5.58 11.60 9.07
C LEU A 29 -5.15 12.43 10.30
N GLY A 30 -4.45 13.55 10.12
CA GLY A 30 -3.99 14.43 11.20
C GLY A 30 -2.76 13.93 11.94
N ILE A 31 -2.05 12.92 11.40
CA ILE A 31 -0.84 12.36 12.00
C ILE A 31 0.37 13.13 11.46
N GLY A 32 0.75 14.19 12.17
CA GLY A 32 1.94 14.98 11.85
C GLY A 32 3.23 14.18 11.98
N ASN A 33 4.24 14.52 11.18
CA ASN A 33 5.60 13.97 11.23
C ASN A 33 5.69 12.43 11.14
N TYR A 34 4.71 11.78 10.51
CA TYR A 34 4.69 10.32 10.34
C TYR A 34 5.95 9.78 9.63
N GLN A 35 6.60 10.59 8.81
CA GLN A 35 7.90 10.29 8.19
C GLN A 35 8.99 9.98 9.23
N GLN A 36 9.14 10.88 10.21
CA GLN A 36 10.26 10.88 11.17
C GLN A 36 9.92 10.16 12.47
N MET A 37 8.63 9.95 12.76
CA MET A 37 8.18 9.27 13.97
C MET A 37 8.53 7.78 13.94
N ASP A 38 8.86 7.21 15.10
CA ASP A 38 8.95 5.76 15.24
C ASP A 38 7.55 5.14 15.18
N LYS A 39 7.37 4.19 14.28
CA LYS A 39 6.09 3.52 14.03
C LYS A 39 5.78 2.54 15.16
N GLY A 40 6.78 2.12 15.93
CA GLY A 40 6.62 1.36 17.17
C GLY A 40 6.07 2.19 18.33
N ALA A 41 6.24 3.52 18.30
CA ALA A 41 5.70 4.42 19.32
C ALA A 41 4.24 4.81 19.05
N LEU A 42 3.74 4.63 17.83
CA LEU A 42 2.36 4.90 17.46
C LEU A 42 1.44 3.74 17.86
N PRO A 43 0.19 4.01 18.31
CA PRO A 43 -0.78 2.96 18.55
C PRO A 43 -0.98 2.11 17.30
N SER A 44 -0.99 0.79 17.43
CA SER A 44 -1.12 -0.14 16.29
C SER A 44 -2.37 0.12 15.45
N ARG A 45 -3.46 0.59 16.09
CA ARG A 45 -4.67 1.01 15.37
C ARG A 45 -4.39 2.16 14.41
N VAL A 46 -3.62 3.17 14.82
CA VAL A 46 -3.31 4.35 13.99
C VAL A 46 -2.52 3.93 12.74
N ASN A 47 -1.47 3.13 12.91
CA ASN A 47 -0.71 2.59 11.78
C ASN A 47 -1.61 1.74 10.86
N GLY A 48 -2.51 0.94 11.46
CA GLY A 48 -3.52 0.18 10.73
C GLY A 48 -4.48 1.05 9.92
N TYR A 49 -4.94 2.18 10.46
CA TYR A 49 -5.80 3.13 9.74
C TYR A 49 -5.08 3.76 8.55
N VAL A 50 -3.80 4.10 8.67
CA VAL A 50 -3.00 4.62 7.55
C VAL A 50 -2.92 3.58 6.43
N GLY A 51 -2.49 2.35 6.77
CA GLY A 51 -2.37 1.27 5.79
C GLY A 51 -3.71 0.88 5.14
N GLY A 52 -4.78 0.82 5.93
CA GLY A 52 -6.12 0.52 5.42
C GLY A 52 -6.64 1.58 4.44
N ASN A 53 -6.42 2.87 4.72
CA ASN A 53 -6.78 3.94 3.78
C ASN A 53 -5.92 3.89 2.51
N MET A 54 -4.65 3.52 2.62
CA MET A 54 -3.75 3.34 1.48
C MET A 54 -4.26 2.25 0.54
N THR A 55 -4.58 1.07 1.05
CA THR A 55 -5.19 -0.02 0.26
C THR A 55 -6.53 0.41 -0.32
N LYS A 56 -7.38 1.11 0.46
CA LYS A 56 -8.69 1.57 -0.01
C LYS A 56 -8.59 2.51 -1.21
N LYS A 57 -7.64 3.45 -1.21
CA LYS A 57 -7.41 4.37 -2.34
C LYS A 57 -6.89 3.62 -3.58
N MET A 58 -5.97 2.67 -3.39
CA MET A 58 -5.46 1.85 -4.50
C MET A 58 -6.54 0.99 -5.14
N VAL A 59 -7.38 0.34 -4.32
CA VAL A 59 -8.50 -0.47 -4.79
C VAL A 59 -9.51 0.41 -5.53
N ALA A 60 -9.87 1.57 -4.98
CA ALA A 60 -10.78 2.50 -5.65
C ALA A 60 -10.23 2.97 -7.02
N PHE A 61 -8.92 3.22 -7.13
CA PHE A 61 -8.28 3.52 -8.42
C PHE A 61 -8.35 2.33 -9.39
N ALA A 62 -8.08 1.12 -8.92
CA ALA A 62 -8.18 -0.09 -9.73
C ALA A 62 -9.62 -0.35 -10.18
N GLU A 63 -10.61 -0.14 -9.31
CA GLU A 63 -12.04 -0.24 -9.62
C GLU A 63 -12.46 0.77 -10.70
N ALA A 64 -12.01 2.03 -10.58
CA ALA A 64 -12.25 3.05 -11.61
C ALA A 64 -11.62 2.68 -12.96
N ALA A 65 -10.40 2.12 -12.95
CA ALA A 65 -9.73 1.64 -14.15
C ALA A 65 -10.45 0.42 -14.77
N MET A 66 -10.99 -0.50 -13.97
CA MET A 66 -11.84 -1.59 -14.46
C MET A 66 -13.14 -1.06 -15.07
N GLN A 67 -13.76 -0.06 -14.44
CA GLN A 67 -14.97 0.57 -14.96
C GLN A 67 -14.74 1.23 -16.33
N SER A 68 -13.55 1.78 -16.58
CA SER A 68 -13.18 2.35 -17.88
C SER A 68 -12.69 1.33 -18.91
N GLY A 69 -12.71 0.03 -18.60
CA GLY A 69 -12.32 -1.05 -19.51
C GLY A 69 -10.83 -1.43 -19.48
N ASN A 70 -10.03 -0.93 -18.53
CA ASN A 70 -8.60 -1.25 -18.41
C ASN A 70 -8.32 -2.59 -17.68
N THR A 71 -9.29 -3.51 -17.67
CA THR A 71 -9.19 -4.79 -16.95
C THR A 71 -7.95 -5.60 -17.36
N SER A 72 -7.56 -5.58 -18.64
CA SER A 72 -6.39 -6.31 -19.12
C SER A 72 -5.06 -5.82 -18.52
N GLN A 73 -4.92 -4.53 -18.22
CA GLN A 73 -3.70 -3.98 -17.60
C GLN A 73 -3.59 -4.40 -16.14
N ILE A 74 -4.71 -4.47 -15.43
CA ILE A 74 -4.78 -4.91 -14.03
C ILE A 74 -4.44 -6.40 -13.92
N LEU A 75 -4.95 -7.24 -14.83
CA LEU A 75 -4.62 -8.67 -14.84
C LEU A 75 -3.12 -8.95 -15.09
N GLN A 76 -2.41 -8.02 -15.72
CA GLN A 76 -0.99 -8.15 -16.01
C GLN A 76 -0.09 -7.47 -14.96
N SER A 77 -0.65 -6.78 -13.96
CA SER A 77 0.13 -5.96 -13.03
C SER A 77 0.97 -6.78 -12.03
N ALA A 78 0.63 -8.04 -11.81
CA ALA A 78 1.38 -8.96 -10.95
C ALA A 78 1.18 -10.41 -11.41
N PRO A 79 2.18 -11.30 -11.23
CA PRO A 79 2.00 -12.72 -11.52
C PRO A 79 1.02 -13.35 -10.52
N THR A 80 0.19 -14.27 -11.02
CA THR A 80 -0.65 -15.10 -10.15
C THR A 80 0.22 -16.12 -9.42
N GLU A 81 0.21 -16.08 -8.09
CA GLU A 81 0.86 -17.07 -7.24
C GLU A 81 0.20 -18.45 -7.43
N GLN A 82 1.01 -19.50 -7.58
CA GLN A 82 0.49 -20.87 -7.68
C GLN A 82 0.04 -21.38 -6.31
N ILE A 83 -1.04 -22.17 -6.28
CA ILE A 83 -1.47 -22.89 -5.09
C ILE A 83 -0.36 -23.89 -4.73
N LYS A 84 0.12 -23.84 -3.49
CA LYS A 84 1.12 -24.78 -2.96
C LYS A 84 0.57 -26.18 -2.80
#